data_AF-A0A2H0C068-F1
#
_entry.id   AF-A0A2H0C068-F1
#
_cell.length_a   1.000
_cell.length_b   1.000
_cell.length_c   1.000
_cell.angle_alpha   90.00
_cell.angle_beta   90.00
_cell.angle_gamma   90.00
#
_symmetry.space_group_name_H-M   'P 1'
#
loop_
_entity.id
_entity.type
_entity.pdbx_description
1 polymer ?
#
loop_
_entity_poly.entity_id
_entity_poly.type
_entity_poly.pdbx_seq_one_letter_code
_entity_poly.pdbx_strand_id
1 'polypeptide(L)' 'DYELKSIIADFRKLGIQKVALCHCSGDRCRELFKEEYKKNFIENGVGKIIEIK' A
#
# COMPACT_ATOMS: atom_id res chain seq x y z
N ASP A 1 11.65 -3.74 10.56
CA ASP A 1 10.58 -2.99 9.86
C ASP A 1 9.75 -2.07 10.77
N TYR A 2 10.28 -1.58 11.90
CA TYR A 2 9.47 -0.81 12.86
C TYR A 2 8.88 0.47 12.25
N GLU A 3 9.70 1.24 11.56
CA GLU A 3 9.27 2.49 10.91
C GLU A 3 8.19 2.25 9.85
N LEU A 4 8.35 1.23 9.00
CA LEU A 4 7.35 0.86 8.00
C LEU A 4 6.01 0.49 8.64
N LYS A 5 6.04 -0.30 9.72
CA LYS A 5 4.83 -0.66 10.46
C LYS A 5 4.17 0.55 11.12
N SER A 6 4.94 1.52 11.60
CA SER A 6 4.39 2.77 12.14
C SER A 6 3.67 3.56 11.05
N ILE A 7 4.29 3.73 9.87
CA ILE A 7 3.68 4.44 8.75
C ILE A 7 2.38 3.75 8.31
N ILE A 8 2.39 2.42 8.20
CA ILE A 8 1.20 1.63 7.86
C ILE A 8 0.08 1.83 8.89
N ALA A 9 0.42 1.85 10.19
CA ALA A 9 -0.55 2.12 11.25
C ALA A 9 -1.13 3.54 11.15
N ASP A 10 -0.33 4.53 10.79
CA ASP A 10 -0.81 5.89 10.59
C ASP A 10 -1.73 6.02 9.37
N PHE A 11 -1.44 5.30 8.28
CA PHE A 11 -2.35 5.20 7.14
C PHE A 11 -3.72 4.63 7.54
N ARG A 12 -3.74 3.64 8.43
CA ARG A 12 -4.99 3.10 8.99
C ARG A 12 -5.74 4.12 9.85
N LYS A 13 -5.04 4.84 10.73
CA LYS A 13 -5.64 5.90 11.56
C LYS A 13 -6.24 7.02 10.70
N LEU A 14 -5.62 7.35 9.57
CA LEU A 14 -6.13 8.33 8.61
C LEU A 14 -7.34 7.83 7.79
N GLY A 15 -7.77 6.58 7.97
CA GLY A 15 -8.92 6.03 7.26
C GLY A 15 -8.66 5.72 5.79
N ILE A 16 -7.39 5.57 5.37
CA ILE A 16 -7.05 5.24 3.98
C ILE A 16 -7.63 3.87 3.61
N GLN A 17 -8.47 3.85 2.58
CA GLN A 17 -9.21 2.65 2.18
C GLN A 17 -8.39 1.71 1.32
N LYS A 18 -7.69 2.24 0.30
CA LYS A 18 -6.93 1.50 -0.72
C LYS A 18 -5.55 2.11 -0.93
N VAL A 19 -4.56 1.29 -1.27
CA VAL A 19 -3.17 1.73 -1.52
C VAL A 19 -2.60 1.08 -2.76
N ALA A 20 -1.76 1.81 -3.49
CA ALA A 20 -1.01 1.32 -4.63
C ALA A 20 0.42 1.87 -4.57
N LEU A 21 1.40 1.03 -4.26
CA LEU A 21 2.80 1.44 -4.10
C LEU A 21 3.53 1.43 -5.44
N CYS A 22 4.29 2.49 -5.75
CA CYS A 22 5.02 2.62 -7.01
C CYS A 22 6.50 3.03 -6.85
N HIS A 23 7.27 2.86 -7.93
CA HIS A 23 8.65 3.31 -8.10
C HIS A 23 9.64 2.77 -7.05
N CYS A 24 9.86 3.51 -5.96
CA CYS A 24 10.93 3.25 -4.99
C CYS A 24 10.52 2.39 -3.80
N SER A 25 9.23 2.05 -3.64
CA SER A 25 8.79 1.22 -2.51
C SER A 25 9.47 -0.15 -2.60
N GLY A 26 10.49 -0.41 -1.78
CA GLY A 26 11.20 -1.69 -1.76
C GLY A 26 10.29 -2.87 -1.44
N ASP A 27 10.74 -4.08 -1.75
CA ASP A 27 9.91 -5.28 -1.68
C ASP A 27 9.34 -5.52 -0.28
N ARG A 28 10.13 -5.27 0.76
CA ARG A 28 9.67 -5.40 2.15
C ARG A 28 8.52 -4.44 2.50
N CYS A 29 8.54 -3.22 1.96
CA CYS A 29 7.45 -2.27 2.13
C CYS A 29 6.19 -2.78 1.41
N ARG A 30 6.34 -3.28 0.17
CA ARG A 30 5.25 -3.85 -0.61
C ARG A 30 4.59 -5.04 0.09
N GLU A 31 5.37 -5.96 0.65
CA GLU A 31 4.87 -7.10 1.42
C GLU A 31 4.03 -6.64 2.61
N LEU A 32 4.56 -5.74 3.45
CA LEU A 32 3.86 -5.29 4.65
C LEU A 32 2.56 -4.54 4.33
N PHE A 33 2.57 -3.68 3.30
CA PHE A 33 1.34 -3.03 2.85
C PHE A 33 0.35 -4.03 2.26
N LYS A 34 0.81 -5.06 1.53
CA LYS A 34 -0.05 -6.11 0.97
C LYS A 34 -0.68 -6.98 2.06
N GLU A 35 0.08 -7.35 3.09
CA GLU A 35 -0.40 -8.07 4.28
C GLU A 35 -1.46 -7.26 5.03
N GLU A 36 -1.21 -5.96 5.24
CA GLU A 36 -2.13 -5.09 5.95
C GLU A 36 -3.40 -4.81 5.14
N TYR A 37 -3.26 -4.36 3.89
CA TYR A 37 -4.39 -3.88 3.06
C TYR A 37 -5.16 -4.98 2.34
N LYS A 38 -4.59 -6.18 2.19
CA LYS A 38 -5.26 -7.37 1.61
C LYS A 38 -5.96 -7.02 0.28
N LYS A 39 -7.28 -7.23 0.19
CA LYS A 39 -8.09 -6.91 -1.00
C LYS A 39 -8.08 -5.44 -1.42
N ASN A 40 -7.66 -4.54 -0.53
CA ASN A 40 -7.55 -3.11 -0.80
C ASN A 40 -6.12 -2.69 -1.20
N PHE A 41 -5.17 -3.62 -1.22
CA PHE A 41 -3.87 -3.40 -1.84
C PHE A 41 -4.01 -3.58 -3.35
N ILE A 42 -3.65 -2.56 -4.11
CA ILE A 42 -3.71 -2.56 -5.57
C ILE A 42 -2.28 -2.70 -6.08
N GLU A 43 -1.95 -3.85 -6.64
CA GLU A 43 -0.71 -4.00 -7.42
C GLU A 43 -0.77 -3.05 -8.62
N ASN A 44 0.20 -2.14 -8.75
CA ASN A 44 0.26 -1.22 -9.89
C ASN A 44 1.55 -1.38 -10.69
N GLY A 45 1.52 -0.88 -11.92
CA GLY A 45 2.59 -0.97 -12.89
C GLY A 45 2.32 -0.03 -14.06
N VAL A 46 3.33 0.16 -14.91
CA VAL A 46 3.23 1.05 -16.08
C VAL A 46 2.04 0.64 -16.95
N GLY A 47 1.24 1.62 -17.36
CA GLY A 47 0.06 1.40 -18.21
C GLY A 47 -1.18 0.86 -17.48
N LYS A 48 -1.11 0.60 -16.16
CA LYS A 48 -2.30 0.15 -15.41
C LYS A 48 -3.29 1.29 -15.20
N ILE A 49 -4.55 1.06 -15.60
CA ILE A 49 -5.68 1.94 -15.30
C ILE A 49 -6.31 1.48 -13.98
N ILE A 50 -6.45 2.39 -13.01
CA ILE A 50 -7.10 2.13 -11.73
C ILE A 50 -8.41 2.92 -11.71
N GLU A 51 -9.53 2.21 -11.83
CA GLU A 51 -10.85 2.82 -11.71
C GLU A 51 -11.24 2.91 -10.22
N ILE A 52 -11.56 4.12 -9.79
CA ILE A 52 -12.05 4.39 -8.44
C ILE A 52 -13.55 4.63 -8.55
N LYS A 53 -14.32 3.91 -7.73
CA LYS A 53 -15.75 4.10 -7.55
C LYS A 53 -16.00 4.87 -6.28
#